data_AF-A0A7L2J1B2-F1
#
_entry.id   AF-A0A7L2J1B2-F1
#
_cell.length_a   1.000
_cell.length_b   1.000
_cell.length_c   1.000
_cell.angle_alpha   90.00
_cell.angle_beta   90.00
_cell.angle_gamma   90.00
#
_symmetry.space_group_name_H-M   'P 1'
#
loop_
_entity.id
_entity.type
_entity.pdbx_description
1 polymer ?
#
loop_
_entity_poly.entity_id
_entity_poly.type
_entity_poly.pdbx_seq_one_letter_code
_entity_poly.pdbx_strand_id
1 'polypeptide(L)'
;VPASSSSSPQCQPALHEGVREACDRILQLLLLHLQKLVFARPSASLSEVPSPRPVPFLDALKPHVRELCQEALRLERKRFLWQHQLLALLAAYCPPHCATEALFCLLTHAKTPEELALGTQLHAVLSCCLPAPLPAALQACISQVQAGTLPPAHTSQLFHNLALIL
;
A
#
# COMPACT_ATOMS: atom_id res chain seq x y z
N VAL A 1 -53.89 -3.89 -23.76
CA VAL A 1 -52.62 -3.81 -24.49
C VAL A 1 -51.50 -3.59 -23.48
N PRO A 2 -50.69 -4.61 -23.13
CA PRO A 2 -49.47 -4.38 -22.36
C PRO A 2 -48.30 -4.17 -23.33
N ALA A 3 -47.54 -3.08 -23.13
CA ALA A 3 -46.29 -2.85 -23.86
C ALA A 3 -45.14 -3.45 -23.05
N SER A 4 -44.66 -4.61 -23.48
CA SER A 4 -43.42 -5.22 -23.02
C SER A 4 -42.24 -4.42 -23.55
N SER A 5 -41.57 -3.66 -22.70
CA SER A 5 -40.26 -3.08 -23.03
C SER A 5 -39.20 -4.17 -22.92
N SER A 6 -38.86 -4.74 -24.07
CA SER A 6 -37.72 -5.64 -24.29
C SER A 6 -36.41 -4.92 -23.97
N SER A 7 -35.88 -5.08 -22.76
CA SER A 7 -34.47 -4.78 -22.47
C SER A 7 -33.61 -5.94 -23.00
N SER A 8 -33.05 -5.73 -24.19
CA SER A 8 -32.06 -6.61 -24.80
C SER A 8 -30.83 -6.78 -23.89
N PRO A 9 -30.39 -8.01 -23.53
CA PRO A 9 -29.28 -8.24 -22.60
C PRO A 9 -27.88 -8.07 -23.22
N GLN A 10 -27.76 -7.63 -24.48
CA GLN A 10 -26.48 -7.60 -25.21
C GLN A 10 -25.61 -6.34 -24.98
N CYS A 11 -26.13 -5.26 -24.39
CA CYS A 11 -25.36 -4.02 -24.15
C CYS A 11 -24.81 -3.84 -22.73
N GLN A 12 -25.13 -4.73 -21.79
CA GLN A 12 -24.66 -4.62 -20.41
C GLN A 12 -23.13 -4.78 -20.21
N PRO A 13 -22.41 -5.66 -20.95
CA PRO A 13 -20.97 -5.82 -20.73
C PRO A 13 -20.17 -4.58 -21.11
N ALA A 14 -20.51 -3.94 -22.23
CA ALA A 14 -19.79 -2.77 -22.75
C ALA A 14 -19.96 -1.53 -21.86
N LEU A 15 -21.16 -1.33 -21.29
CA LEU A 15 -21.39 -0.27 -20.31
C LEU A 15 -20.60 -0.51 -19.02
N HIS A 16 -20.52 -1.75 -18.56
CA HIS A 16 -19.77 -2.11 -17.35
C HIS A 16 -18.25 -1.93 -17.53
N GLU A 17 -17.73 -2.22 -18.72
CA GLU A 17 -16.33 -1.97 -19.10
C GLU A 17 -16.01 -0.46 -19.11
N GLY A 18 -16.86 0.36 -19.72
CA GLY A 18 -16.65 1.82 -19.75
C GLY A 18 -16.68 2.46 -18.36
N VAL A 19 -17.59 2.01 -17.48
CA VAL A 19 -17.63 2.47 -16.08
C VAL A 19 -16.36 2.04 -15.34
N ARG A 20 -15.92 0.79 -15.51
CA ARG A 20 -14.70 0.30 -14.86
C ARG A 20 -13.47 1.09 -15.28
N GLU A 21 -13.32 1.38 -16.57
CA GLU A 21 -12.19 2.17 -17.07
C GLU A 21 -12.22 3.61 -16.54
N ALA A 22 -13.40 4.23 -16.49
CA ALA A 22 -13.56 5.56 -15.89
C ALA A 22 -13.19 5.55 -14.40
N CYS A 23 -13.62 4.54 -13.64
CA CYS A 23 -13.23 4.36 -12.24
C CYS A 23 -11.71 4.17 -12.09
N ASP A 24 -11.08 3.37 -12.94
CA ASP A 24 -9.62 3.16 -12.92
C ASP A 24 -8.87 4.48 -13.17
N ARG A 25 -9.33 5.30 -14.13
CA ARG A 25 -8.74 6.63 -14.41
C ARG A 25 -8.94 7.59 -13.25
N ILE A 26 -10.13 7.64 -12.65
CA ILE A 26 -10.40 8.47 -11.47
C ILE A 26 -9.45 8.06 -10.34
N LEU A 27 -9.29 6.76 -10.11
CA LEU A 27 -8.44 6.23 -9.07
C LEU A 27 -6.96 6.58 -9.32
N GLN A 28 -6.48 6.48 -10.55
CA GLN A 28 -5.14 6.93 -10.94
C GLN A 28 -4.93 8.43 -10.70
N LEU A 29 -5.91 9.27 -11.05
CA LEU A 29 -5.84 10.71 -10.80
C LEU A 29 -5.81 11.04 -9.31
N LEU A 30 -6.60 10.33 -8.50
CA LEU A 30 -6.61 10.48 -7.04
C LEU A 30 -5.26 10.07 -6.44
N LEU A 31 -4.69 8.94 -6.86
CA LEU A 31 -3.36 8.50 -6.39
C LEU A 31 -2.26 9.47 -6.80
N LEU A 32 -2.30 9.98 -8.04
CA LEU A 32 -1.35 10.98 -8.51
C LEU A 32 -1.47 12.28 -7.69
N HIS A 33 -2.69 12.69 -7.34
CA HIS A 33 -2.91 13.85 -6.50
C HIS A 33 -2.32 13.65 -5.09
N LEU A 34 -2.59 12.49 -4.46
CA LEU A 34 -2.02 12.12 -3.17
C LEU A 34 -0.48 12.07 -3.24
N GLN A 35 0.09 11.55 -4.32
CA GLN A 35 1.54 11.55 -4.55
C GLN A 35 2.12 12.95 -4.56
N LYS A 36 1.45 13.92 -5.20
CA LYS A 36 1.86 15.32 -5.14
C LYS A 36 1.77 15.88 -3.73
N LEU A 37 0.72 15.55 -2.97
CA LEU A 37 0.59 16.00 -1.58
C LEU A 37 1.69 15.44 -0.67
N VAL A 38 2.08 14.17 -0.86
CA VAL A 38 3.08 13.49 -0.04
C VAL A 38 4.51 13.86 -0.44
N PHE A 39 4.82 13.89 -1.75
CA PHE A 39 6.20 14.05 -2.25
C PHE A 39 6.53 15.41 -2.84
N ALA A 40 5.57 16.21 -3.34
CA ALA A 40 5.84 17.55 -3.88
C ALA A 40 5.96 18.61 -2.78
N ARG A 41 6.50 18.22 -1.63
CA ARG A 41 6.85 19.14 -0.55
C ARG A 41 8.06 19.95 -1.03
N PRO A 42 7.95 21.29 -1.18
CA PRO A 42 9.07 22.07 -1.68
C PRO A 42 10.25 21.90 -0.71
N SER A 43 11.37 21.43 -1.24
CA SER A 43 12.67 21.54 -0.60
C SER A 43 13.14 23.00 -0.66
N ALA A 44 12.51 23.89 0.10
CA ALA A 44 12.91 25.29 0.32
C ALA A 44 11.94 25.88 1.37
N SER A 45 12.35 26.35 2.54
CA SER A 45 13.44 27.28 2.83
C SER A 45 14.25 26.88 4.08
N LEU A 46 15.51 27.32 4.15
CA LEU A 46 16.41 27.24 5.32
C LEU A 46 15.92 28.01 6.57
N SER A 47 14.65 28.36 6.65
CA SER A 47 13.99 28.97 7.79
C SER A 47 12.55 28.47 7.81
N GLU A 48 12.13 27.97 8.97
CA GLU A 48 10.81 27.41 9.28
C GLU A 48 10.41 26.17 8.48
N VAL A 49 10.60 25.00 9.09
CA VAL A 49 9.99 23.74 8.62
C VAL A 49 8.47 23.90 8.72
N PRO A 50 7.71 24.02 7.61
CA PRO A 50 6.27 24.03 7.70
C PRO A 50 5.84 22.63 8.12
N SER A 51 5.08 22.52 9.20
CA SER A 51 4.49 21.26 9.64
C SER A 51 3.78 20.56 8.46
N PRO A 52 3.80 19.22 8.39
CA PRO A 52 3.18 18.52 7.28
C PRO A 52 1.71 18.93 7.22
N ARG A 53 1.25 19.42 6.05
CA ARG A 53 -0.18 19.69 5.88
C ARG A 53 -0.91 18.35 6.05
N PRO A 54 -1.85 18.25 7.00
CA PRO A 54 -2.55 17.00 7.22
C PRO A 54 -3.32 16.64 5.96
N VAL A 55 -3.27 15.36 5.58
CA VAL A 55 -4.08 14.78 4.52
C VAL A 55 -5.11 13.89 5.20
N PRO A 56 -6.33 14.41 5.48
CA PRO A 56 -7.31 13.71 6.33
C PRO A 56 -7.64 12.30 5.84
N PHE A 57 -7.63 12.11 4.52
CA PHE A 57 -7.81 10.79 3.90
C PHE A 57 -6.73 9.79 4.33
N LEU A 58 -5.46 10.19 4.30
CA LEU A 58 -4.36 9.31 4.73
C LEU A 58 -4.36 9.13 6.25
N ASP A 59 -4.73 10.16 7.01
CA ASP A 59 -4.88 10.06 8.47
C ASP A 59 -5.93 9.02 8.88
N ALA A 60 -7.08 9.00 8.19
CA ALA A 60 -8.13 8.00 8.42
C ALA A 60 -7.71 6.58 7.99
N LEU A 61 -6.74 6.46 7.07
CA LEU A 61 -6.28 5.18 6.55
C LEU A 61 -5.19 4.52 7.41
N LYS A 62 -4.48 5.29 8.27
CA LYS A 62 -3.43 4.79 9.17
C LYS A 62 -3.81 3.52 9.96
N PRO A 63 -4.98 3.41 10.62
CA PRO A 63 -5.31 2.20 11.37
C PRO A 63 -5.57 0.97 10.48
N HIS A 64 -5.70 1.14 9.17
CA HIS A 64 -6.03 0.07 8.22
C HIS A 64 -4.80 -0.40 7.40
N VAL A 65 -3.58 -0.03 7.79
CA VAL A 65 -2.34 -0.43 7.08
C VAL A 65 -2.26 -1.94 6.90
N ARG A 66 -2.55 -2.71 7.95
CA ARG A 66 -2.49 -4.18 7.92
C ARG A 66 -3.50 -4.79 6.95
N GLU A 67 -4.74 -4.29 6.97
CA GLU A 67 -5.79 -4.74 6.06
C GLU A 67 -5.41 -4.43 4.61
N LEU A 68 -4.88 -3.23 4.36
CA LEU A 68 -4.42 -2.83 3.03
C LEU A 68 -3.28 -3.72 2.52
N CYS A 69 -2.34 -4.11 3.39
CA CYS A 69 -1.29 -5.08 3.06
C CYS A 69 -1.88 -6.44 2.68
N GLN A 70 -2.80 -6.97 3.48
CA GLN A 70 -3.43 -8.27 3.21
C GLN A 70 -4.22 -8.26 1.91
N GLU A 71 -4.95 -7.18 1.62
CA GLU A 71 -5.69 -7.03 0.36
C GLU A 71 -4.74 -6.92 -0.84
N ALA A 72 -3.64 -6.18 -0.72
CA ALA A 72 -2.63 -6.08 -1.77
C ALA A 72 -1.98 -7.45 -2.07
N LEU A 73 -1.75 -8.27 -1.05
CA LEU A 73 -1.20 -9.63 -1.18
C LEU A 73 -2.15 -10.62 -1.86
N ARG A 74 -3.45 -10.31 -2.02
CA ARG A 74 -4.35 -11.19 -2.78
C ARG A 74 -4.10 -11.18 -4.29
N LEU A 75 -3.34 -10.21 -4.79
CA LEU A 75 -2.99 -10.07 -6.21
C LEU A 75 -4.21 -10.15 -7.14
N GLU A 76 -5.37 -9.62 -6.69
CA GLU A 76 -6.62 -9.68 -7.44
C GLU A 76 -6.57 -8.77 -8.68
N ARG A 77 -6.39 -9.37 -9.87
CA ARG A 77 -6.37 -8.65 -11.16
C ARG A 77 -5.38 -7.48 -11.14
N LYS A 78 -5.84 -6.25 -11.34
CA LYS A 78 -5.05 -5.00 -11.27
C LYS A 78 -5.28 -4.22 -9.98
N ARG A 79 -6.12 -4.72 -9.07
CA ARG A 79 -6.50 -4.03 -7.84
C ARG A 79 -5.29 -3.83 -6.92
N PHE A 80 -4.44 -4.84 -6.83
CA PHE A 80 -3.24 -4.81 -6.00
C PHE A 80 -2.29 -3.66 -6.38
N LEU A 81 -2.22 -3.27 -7.67
CA LEU A 81 -1.33 -2.20 -8.13
C LEU A 81 -1.62 -0.88 -7.46
N TRP A 82 -2.90 -0.51 -7.42
CA TRP A 82 -3.32 0.75 -6.85
C TRP A 82 -3.35 0.72 -5.32
N GLN A 83 -3.66 -0.44 -4.72
CA GLN A 83 -3.58 -0.64 -3.28
C GLN A 83 -2.13 -0.54 -2.79
N HIS A 84 -1.21 -1.13 -3.54
CA HIS A 84 0.22 -1.06 -3.26
C HIS A 84 0.74 0.37 -3.38
N GLN A 85 0.32 1.11 -4.42
CA GLN A 85 0.66 2.53 -4.55
C GLN A 85 0.11 3.36 -3.38
N LEU A 86 -1.14 3.12 -2.98
CA LEU A 86 -1.75 3.77 -1.81
C LEU A 86 -0.99 3.45 -0.51
N LEU A 87 -0.59 2.19 -0.33
CA LEU A 87 0.21 1.74 0.81
C LEU A 87 1.57 2.46 0.85
N ALA A 88 2.24 2.60 -0.29
CA ALA A 88 3.50 3.32 -0.40
C ALA A 88 3.35 4.81 -0.05
N LEU A 89 2.27 5.44 -0.49
CA LEU A 89 1.95 6.83 -0.12
C LEU A 89 1.70 6.99 1.38
N LEU A 90 0.94 6.07 1.98
CA LEU A 90 0.66 6.07 3.41
C LEU A 90 1.93 5.85 4.26
N ALA A 91 2.77 4.91 3.84
CA ALA A 91 4.06 4.62 4.47
C ALA A 91 5.01 5.82 4.42
N ALA A 92 5.08 6.53 3.29
CA ALA A 92 5.88 7.74 3.14
C ALA A 92 5.30 8.97 3.87
N TYR A 93 3.97 9.04 4.04
CA TYR A 93 3.30 10.14 4.73
C TYR A 93 3.46 10.09 6.25
N CYS A 94 3.46 8.89 6.85
CA CYS A 94 3.50 8.71 8.31
C CYS A 94 4.67 7.81 8.78
N PRO A 95 5.92 8.15 8.46
CA PRO A 95 7.09 7.47 9.00
C PRO A 95 7.32 7.83 10.47
N PRO A 96 7.95 6.97 11.27
CA PRO A 96 8.43 5.63 10.90
C PRO A 96 7.34 4.55 10.97
N HIS A 97 6.24 4.80 11.70
CA HIS A 97 5.29 3.75 12.10
C HIS A 97 4.61 3.03 10.93
N CYS A 98 4.02 3.76 9.97
CA CYS A 98 3.33 3.12 8.85
C CYS A 98 4.29 2.41 7.90
N ALA A 99 5.51 2.93 7.76
CA ALA A 99 6.55 2.31 6.93
C ALA A 99 7.02 0.98 7.51
N THR A 100 7.32 0.94 8.82
CA THR A 100 7.76 -0.28 9.49
C THR A 100 6.65 -1.32 9.54
N GLU A 101 5.41 -0.91 9.84
CA GLU A 101 4.27 -1.82 9.88
C GLU A 101 3.94 -2.42 8.51
N ALA A 102 3.96 -1.60 7.44
CA ALA A 102 3.69 -2.08 6.10
C ALA A 102 4.74 -3.09 5.62
N LEU A 103 6.03 -2.78 5.79
CA LEU A 103 7.13 -3.69 5.43
C LEU A 103 7.04 -4.99 6.25
N PHE A 104 6.83 -4.89 7.56
CA PHE A 104 6.67 -6.05 8.42
C PHE A 104 5.49 -6.91 7.99
N CYS A 105 4.32 -6.31 7.70
CA CYS A 105 3.13 -7.04 7.31
C CYS A 105 3.35 -7.80 5.99
N LEU A 106 3.89 -7.14 4.96
CA LEU A 106 4.19 -7.76 3.67
C LEU A 106 5.19 -8.90 3.81
N LEU A 107 6.31 -8.68 4.52
CA LEU A 107 7.35 -9.70 4.71
C LEU A 107 6.86 -10.89 5.55
N THR A 108 5.93 -10.67 6.47
CA THR A 108 5.40 -11.75 7.32
C THR A 108 4.38 -12.62 6.58
N HIS A 109 3.61 -12.04 5.65
CA HIS A 109 2.46 -12.71 5.04
C HIS A 109 2.67 -13.12 3.58
N ALA A 110 3.71 -12.61 2.89
CA ALA A 110 4.04 -13.02 1.53
C ALA A 110 4.42 -14.50 1.48
N LYS A 111 3.75 -15.28 0.62
CA LYS A 111 3.95 -16.72 0.41
C LYS A 111 4.53 -17.04 -0.96
N THR A 112 4.40 -16.12 -1.92
CA THR A 112 4.84 -16.27 -3.31
C THR A 112 5.92 -15.23 -3.64
N PRO A 113 6.78 -15.47 -4.64
CA PRO A 113 7.77 -14.49 -5.06
C PRO A 113 7.12 -13.20 -5.59
N GLU A 114 5.94 -13.28 -6.20
CA GLU A 114 5.17 -12.12 -6.66
C GLU A 114 4.69 -11.26 -5.49
N GLU A 115 4.19 -11.89 -4.42
CA GLU A 115 3.83 -11.21 -3.18
C GLU A 115 5.06 -10.58 -2.50
N LEU A 116 6.19 -11.30 -2.49
CA LEU A 116 7.44 -10.82 -1.92
C LEU A 116 7.99 -9.60 -2.70
N ALA A 117 7.78 -9.57 -4.01
CA ALA A 117 8.16 -8.45 -4.87
C ALA A 117 7.45 -7.14 -4.47
N LEU A 118 6.22 -7.21 -3.91
CA LEU A 118 5.57 -6.02 -3.36
C LEU A 118 6.37 -5.45 -2.17
N GLY A 119 6.88 -6.31 -1.29
CA GLY A 119 7.72 -5.89 -0.16
C GLY A 119 9.00 -5.18 -0.63
N THR A 120 9.68 -5.72 -1.64
CA THR A 120 10.91 -5.13 -2.19
C THR A 120 10.64 -3.82 -2.93
N GLN A 121 9.55 -3.73 -3.69
CA GLN A 121 9.11 -2.50 -4.36
C GLN A 121 8.78 -1.39 -3.35
N LEU A 122 8.06 -1.71 -2.28
CA LEU A 122 7.77 -0.76 -1.20
C LEU A 122 9.07 -0.27 -0.55
N HIS A 123 10.00 -1.18 -0.25
CA HIS A 123 11.30 -0.81 0.31
C HIS A 123 12.08 0.14 -0.61
N ALA A 124 12.09 -0.12 -1.92
CA ALA A 124 12.77 0.75 -2.89
C ALA A 124 12.18 2.17 -2.87
N VAL A 125 10.84 2.30 -2.88
CA VAL A 125 10.16 3.61 -2.79
C VAL A 125 10.52 4.32 -1.48
N LEU A 126 10.44 3.61 -0.35
CA LEU A 126 10.73 4.19 0.96
C LEU A 126 12.19 4.58 1.12
N SER A 127 13.12 3.83 0.54
CA SER A 127 14.56 4.15 0.60
C SER A 127 14.90 5.44 -0.14
N CYS A 128 14.10 5.83 -1.13
CA CYS A 128 14.28 7.10 -1.83
C CYS A 128 13.83 8.32 -1.02
N CYS A 129 12.91 8.16 -0.05
CA CYS A 129 12.32 9.27 0.69
C CYS A 129 12.59 9.24 2.20
N LEU A 130 13.06 8.13 2.75
CA LEU A 130 13.36 7.94 4.17
C LEU A 130 14.78 7.40 4.36
N PRO A 131 15.53 7.89 5.38
CA PRO A 131 16.81 7.30 5.74
C PRO A 131 16.59 5.93 6.40
N ALA A 132 17.18 4.88 5.82
CA ALA A 132 17.27 3.53 6.38
C ALA A 132 15.94 2.93 6.90
N PRO A 133 14.92 2.72 6.03
CA PRO A 133 13.62 2.19 6.44
C PRO A 133 13.69 0.74 6.96
N LEU A 134 14.64 -0.06 6.46
CA LEU A 134 14.74 -1.49 6.74
C LEU A 134 15.31 -1.83 8.13
N PRO A 135 16.40 -1.20 8.63
CA PRO A 135 16.85 -1.41 10.01
C PRO A 135 15.78 -1.11 11.07
N ALA A 136 15.02 -0.03 10.90
CA ALA A 136 13.94 0.33 11.82
C ALA A 136 12.79 -0.68 11.78
N ALA A 137 12.44 -1.17 10.59
CA ALA A 137 11.46 -2.24 10.43
C ALA A 137 11.95 -3.53 11.09
N LEU A 138 13.19 -3.95 10.82
CA LEU A 138 13.80 -5.13 11.42
C LEU A 138 13.84 -5.07 12.95
N GLN A 139 14.19 -3.92 13.54
CA GLN A 139 14.17 -3.77 14.99
C GLN A 139 12.76 -3.95 15.57
N ALA A 140 11.73 -3.42 14.91
CA ALA A 140 10.34 -3.63 15.30
C ALA A 140 9.88 -5.08 15.09
N CYS A 141 10.36 -5.76 14.04
CA CYS A 141 10.10 -7.18 13.82
C CYS A 141 10.69 -8.02 14.97
N ILE A 142 11.97 -7.77 15.30
CA ILE A 142 12.69 -8.51 16.34
C ILE A 142 12.00 -8.33 17.69
N SER A 143 11.58 -7.10 18.03
CA SER A 143 10.87 -6.85 19.30
C SER A 143 9.52 -7.58 19.35
N GLN A 144 8.78 -7.65 18.24
CA GLN A 144 7.52 -8.41 18.18
C GLN A 144 7.72 -9.93 18.30
N VAL A 145 8.77 -10.47 17.69
CA VAL A 145 9.15 -11.89 17.81
C VAL A 145 9.55 -12.20 19.26
N GLN A 146 10.39 -11.34 19.87
CA GLN A 146 10.84 -11.50 21.26
C GLN A 146 9.68 -11.38 22.26
N ALA A 147 8.71 -10.52 21.98
CA ALA A 147 7.51 -10.35 22.79
C ALA A 147 6.51 -11.52 22.64
N GLY A 148 6.76 -12.51 21.78
CA GLY A 148 5.87 -13.65 21.56
C GLY A 148 4.54 -13.28 20.90
N THR A 149 4.46 -12.12 20.27
CA THR A 149 3.22 -11.61 19.63
C THR A 149 2.95 -12.21 18.25
N LEU A 150 3.99 -12.79 17.64
CA LEU A 150 3.94 -13.44 16.34
C LEU A 150 3.83 -14.98 16.48
N PRO A 151 2.87 -15.62 15.80
CA PRO A 151 2.82 -17.07 15.70
C PRO A 151 4.11 -17.66 15.08
N PRO A 152 4.53 -18.87 15.47
CA PRO A 152 5.80 -19.46 15.01
C PRO A 152 5.85 -19.65 13.48
N ALA A 153 4.71 -19.96 12.85
CA ALA A 153 4.61 -20.07 11.39
C ALA A 153 4.93 -18.73 10.70
N HIS A 154 4.42 -17.62 11.23
CA HIS A 154 4.67 -16.28 10.70
C HIS A 154 6.11 -15.83 10.95
N THR A 155 6.70 -16.20 12.09
CA THR A 155 8.12 -15.96 12.37
C THR A 155 9.02 -16.70 11.38
N SER A 156 8.73 -17.97 11.09
CA SER A 156 9.46 -18.75 10.08
C SER A 156 9.33 -18.13 8.69
N GLN A 157 8.11 -17.71 8.30
CA GLN A 157 7.87 -17.07 7.02
C GLN A 157 8.65 -15.76 6.88
N LEU A 158 8.64 -14.93 7.93
CA LEU A 158 9.37 -13.68 7.98
C LEU A 158 10.88 -13.91 7.78
N PHE A 159 11.48 -14.86 8.50
CA PHE A 159 12.91 -15.16 8.35
C PHE A 159 13.25 -15.73 6.97
N HIS A 160 12.40 -16.60 6.44
CA HIS A 160 12.56 -17.13 5.09
C HIS A 160 12.53 -16.01 4.04
N ASN A 161 11.54 -15.13 4.12
CA ASN A 161 11.38 -14.00 3.19
C ASN A 161 12.54 -12.99 3.31
N LEU A 162 13.03 -12.73 4.53
CA LEU A 162 14.23 -11.91 4.74
C LEU A 162 15.47 -12.54 4.09
N ALA A 163 15.66 -13.86 4.24
CA ALA A 163 16.78 -14.57 3.64
C ALA A 163 16.75 -14.60 2.11
N LEU A 164 15.58 -14.42 1.48
CA LEU A 164 15.46 -14.32 0.02
C LEU A 164 15.75 -12.91 -0.53
N ILE A 165 15.67 -11.87 0.32
CA ILE A 165 15.85 -10.47 -0.08
C ILE A 165 17.25 -9.95 0.25
N LEU A 166 17.90 -10.51 1.28
CA LEU A 166 19.27 -10.18 1.70
C LEU A 166 20.32 -10.98 0.91
#